data_AF-A0A1M4T3H4-F1
#
_entry.id   AF-A0A1M4T3H4-F1
#
_cell.length_a   1.000
_cell.length_b   1.000
_cell.length_c   1.000
_cell.angle_alpha   90.00
_cell.angle_beta   90.00
_cell.angle_gamma   90.00
#
_symmetry.space_group_name_H-M   'P 1'
#
loop_
_entity.id
_entity.type
_entity.pdbx_description
1 polymer ?
#
loop_
_entity_poly.entity_id
_entity_poly.type
_entity_poly.pdbx_seq_one_letter_code
_entity_poly.pdbx_strand_id
1 'polypeptide(L)'
;MKVEILQCNGCGANLSPDNTTCIYCQSENIIVSNSHPLNVEEKQAKKIANYFKAQVKEDPSDGEALFALGMFYLNLKLYDLAIKNFEAAITQLPDEADVYYYYALSLIRGKRPKSMNLKDIRRIEEYLNTAMQLDDKEKYFYLAAIINYDYYACNGLKVPQPNYNELISDAQTAEKEPDELDVLVKNVIIRDDQLLSIIQN
;
A
#
# COMPACT_ATOMS: atom_id res chain seq x y z
N MET A 1 -6.96 3.52 3.27
CA MET A 1 -8.23 3.23 2.51
C MET A 1 -8.81 1.86 2.85
N LYS A 2 -10.09 1.74 3.21
CA LYS A 2 -10.80 0.43 3.35
C LYS A 2 -11.71 0.24 2.14
N VAL A 3 -11.63 -0.91 1.48
CA VAL A 3 -12.47 -1.21 0.31
C VAL A 3 -13.68 -2.00 0.77
N GLU A 4 -14.86 -1.54 0.33
CA GLU A 4 -16.10 -2.26 0.52
C GLU A 4 -16.17 -3.44 -0.47
N ILE A 5 -16.22 -4.65 0.08
CA ILE A 5 -16.34 -5.88 -0.69
C ILE A 5 -17.76 -6.40 -0.53
N LEU A 6 -18.53 -6.34 -1.61
CA LEU A 6 -19.84 -6.99 -1.68
C LEU A 6 -19.68 -8.45 -2.12
N GLN A 7 -20.34 -9.37 -1.42
CA GLN A 7 -20.33 -10.80 -1.74
C GLN A 7 -21.74 -11.38 -1.69
N CYS A 8 -22.12 -12.15 -2.71
CA CYS A 8 -23.40 -12.86 -2.71
C CYS A 8 -23.42 -13.98 -1.65
N ASN A 9 -24.44 -13.98 -0.80
CA ASN A 9 -24.65 -15.00 0.24
C ASN A 9 -24.96 -16.39 -0.35
N GLY A 10 -25.63 -16.45 -1.51
CA GLY A 10 -26.02 -17.71 -2.15
C GLY A 10 -24.84 -18.45 -2.81
N CYS A 11 -24.10 -17.77 -3.69
CA CYS A 11 -23.04 -18.41 -4.49
C CYS A 11 -21.62 -17.99 -4.10
N GLY A 12 -21.45 -17.06 -3.15
CA GLY A 12 -20.15 -16.56 -2.71
C GLY A 12 -19.40 -15.71 -3.75
N ALA A 13 -20.07 -15.20 -4.79
CA ALA A 13 -19.43 -14.34 -5.79
C ALA A 13 -19.23 -12.92 -5.25
N ASN A 14 -18.06 -12.32 -5.49
CA ASN A 14 -17.88 -10.90 -5.21
C ASN A 14 -18.65 -10.09 -6.24
N LEU A 15 -19.26 -9.01 -5.80
CA LEU A 15 -20.11 -8.13 -6.57
C LEU A 15 -19.49 -6.73 -6.60
N SER A 16 -19.84 -5.96 -7.64
CA SER A 16 -19.62 -4.52 -7.65
C SER A 16 -20.38 -3.88 -6.48
N PRO A 17 -19.86 -2.81 -5.84
CA PRO A 17 -20.62 -1.95 -4.92
C PRO A 17 -21.99 -1.50 -5.46
N ASP A 18 -22.14 -1.37 -6.79
CA ASP A 18 -23.39 -0.92 -7.42
C ASP A 18 -24.42 -2.04 -7.63
N ASN A 19 -24.03 -3.30 -7.39
CA ASN A 19 -24.92 -4.43 -7.61
C ASN A 19 -25.86 -4.63 -6.43
N THR A 20 -27.16 -4.45 -6.66
CA THR A 20 -28.23 -4.83 -5.71
C THR A 20 -28.61 -6.30 -5.81
N THR A 21 -28.13 -7.02 -6.84
CA THR A 21 -28.39 -8.43 -7.10
C THR A 21 -27.15 -9.15 -7.62
N CYS A 22 -27.01 -10.43 -7.30
CA CYS A 22 -25.90 -11.24 -7.81
C CYS A 22 -26.07 -11.56 -9.30
N ILE A 23 -25.14 -11.12 -10.15
CA ILE A 23 -25.17 -11.41 -11.60
C ILE A 23 -25.02 -12.90 -11.95
N TYR A 24 -24.65 -13.76 -11.00
CA TYR A 24 -24.40 -15.19 -11.23
C TYR A 24 -25.57 -16.08 -10.80
N CYS A 25 -26.16 -15.82 -9.62
CA CYS A 25 -27.25 -16.63 -9.08
C CYS A 25 -28.53 -15.84 -8.80
N GLN A 26 -28.55 -14.55 -9.14
CA GLN A 26 -29.69 -13.63 -9.00
C GLN A 26 -30.17 -13.44 -7.56
N SER A 27 -29.40 -13.88 -6.56
CA SER A 27 -29.72 -13.64 -5.16
C SER A 27 -29.57 -12.16 -4.81
N GLU A 28 -30.56 -11.62 -4.11
CA GLU A 28 -30.58 -10.26 -3.53
C GLU A 28 -29.83 -10.17 -2.19
N ASN A 29 -29.39 -11.31 -1.64
CA ASN A 29 -28.77 -11.35 -0.32
C ASN A 29 -27.26 -11.17 -0.44
N ILE A 30 -26.76 -10.01 0.00
CA ILE A 30 -25.37 -9.55 -0.14
C ILE A 30 -24.75 -9.35 1.24
N ILE A 31 -23.53 -9.86 1.41
CA ILE A 31 -22.65 -9.62 2.55
C ILE A 31 -21.71 -8.48 2.19
N VAL A 32 -21.64 -7.49 3.05
CA VAL A 32 -20.67 -6.40 2.96
C VAL A 32 -19.50 -6.70 3.89
N SER A 33 -18.28 -6.58 3.39
CA SER A 33 -17.07 -6.69 4.19
C SER A 33 -16.15 -5.52 3.90
N ASN A 34 -15.76 -4.79 4.94
CA ASN A 34 -14.75 -3.74 4.84
C ASN A 34 -13.40 -4.37 5.13
N SER A 35 -12.58 -4.54 4.10
CA SER A 35 -11.26 -5.15 4.24
C SER A 35 -10.17 -4.22 3.71
N HIS A 36 -9.02 -4.26 4.37
CA HIS A 36 -7.83 -3.58 3.86
C HIS A 36 -7.36 -4.29 2.58
N PRO A 37 -7.10 -3.59 1.46
CA PRO A 37 -6.78 -4.22 0.16
C PRO A 37 -5.61 -5.20 0.18
N LEU A 38 -4.62 -4.94 1.05
CA LEU A 38 -3.41 -5.77 1.21
C LEU A 38 -3.58 -6.95 2.19
N ASN A 39 -4.76 -7.10 2.81
CA ASN A 39 -5.12 -8.21 3.69
C ASN A 39 -6.30 -9.04 3.14
N VAL A 40 -6.51 -9.01 1.83
CA VAL A 40 -7.55 -9.81 1.14
C VAL A 40 -6.94 -11.08 0.57
N GLU A 41 -7.61 -12.22 0.75
CA GLU A 41 -7.19 -13.52 0.21
C GLU A 41 -6.99 -13.48 -1.32
N GLU A 42 -5.98 -14.20 -1.83
CA GLU A 42 -5.54 -14.11 -3.23
C GLU A 42 -6.69 -14.29 -4.24
N LYS A 43 -7.57 -15.27 -4.00
CA LYS A 43 -8.73 -15.56 -4.86
C LYS A 43 -9.71 -14.39 -4.91
N GLN A 44 -9.92 -13.72 -3.77
CA GLN A 44 -10.83 -12.58 -3.65
C GLN A 44 -10.18 -11.32 -4.23
N ALA A 45 -8.89 -11.10 -3.94
CA ALA A 45 -8.09 -10.01 -4.50
C ALA A 45 -8.06 -10.02 -6.03
N LYS A 46 -7.90 -11.20 -6.66
CA LYS A 46 -7.97 -11.34 -8.14
C LYS A 46 -9.32 -10.89 -8.71
N LYS A 47 -10.43 -11.24 -8.05
CA LYS A 47 -11.77 -10.84 -8.49
C LYS A 47 -11.96 -9.33 -8.38
N ILE A 48 -11.54 -8.73 -7.26
CA ILE A 48 -11.66 -7.29 -7.03
C ILE A 48 -10.75 -6.51 -7.99
N ALA A 49 -9.52 -6.98 -8.23
CA ALA A 49 -8.63 -6.41 -9.23
C ALA A 49 -9.26 -6.42 -10.63
N ASN A 50 -9.97 -7.49 -11.01
CA ASN A 50 -10.67 -7.53 -12.31
C ASN A 50 -11.84 -6.54 -12.38
N TYR A 51 -12.52 -6.26 -11.26
CA TYR A 51 -13.55 -5.24 -11.18
C TYR A 51 -12.95 -3.84 -11.42
N PHE A 52 -11.94 -3.43 -10.65
CA PHE A 52 -11.29 -2.13 -10.84
C PHE A 52 -10.60 -2.01 -12.21
N LYS A 53 -10.09 -3.12 -12.76
CA LYS A 53 -9.57 -3.14 -14.13
C LYS A 53 -10.64 -2.83 -15.18
N ALA A 54 -11.89 -3.22 -14.97
CA ALA A 54 -12.99 -2.84 -15.85
C ALA A 54 -13.32 -1.35 -15.71
N GLN A 55 -13.36 -0.84 -14.47
CA GLN A 55 -13.56 0.59 -14.18
C GLN A 55 -12.50 1.47 -14.85
N VAL A 56 -11.21 1.17 -14.65
CA VAL A 56 -10.08 1.88 -15.30
C VAL A 56 -10.13 1.78 -16.83
N LYS A 57 -10.76 0.73 -17.39
CA LYS A 57 -10.94 0.62 -18.84
C LYS A 57 -12.07 1.53 -19.35
N GLU A 58 -13.11 1.71 -18.56
CA GLU A 58 -14.24 2.58 -18.86
C GLU A 58 -13.86 4.06 -18.67
N ASP A 59 -13.20 4.38 -17.55
CA ASP A 59 -12.61 5.68 -17.26
C ASP A 59 -11.12 5.56 -16.86
N PRO A 60 -10.20 5.75 -17.81
CA PRO A 60 -8.76 5.72 -17.53
C PRO A 60 -8.24 6.88 -16.65
N SER A 61 -9.07 7.89 -16.36
CA SER A 61 -8.75 9.03 -15.49
C SER A 61 -9.32 8.90 -14.09
N ASP A 62 -10.05 7.84 -13.77
CA ASP A 62 -10.51 7.56 -12.42
C ASP A 62 -9.31 7.22 -11.51
N GLY A 63 -8.84 8.24 -10.78
CA GLY A 63 -7.71 8.15 -9.87
C GLY A 63 -7.92 7.16 -8.73
N GLU A 64 -9.14 7.05 -8.22
CA GLU A 64 -9.49 6.13 -7.13
C GLU A 64 -9.49 4.68 -7.63
N ALA A 65 -10.06 4.43 -8.81
CA ALA A 65 -10.01 3.10 -9.42
C ALA A 65 -8.58 2.68 -9.77
N LEU A 66 -7.75 3.60 -10.27
CA LEU A 66 -6.32 3.37 -10.50
C LEU A 66 -5.59 3.05 -9.20
N PHE A 67 -5.83 3.82 -8.14
CA PHE A 67 -5.21 3.60 -6.83
C PHE A 67 -5.62 2.24 -6.24
N ALA A 68 -6.92 1.93 -6.22
CA ALA A 68 -7.44 0.65 -5.77
C ALA A 68 -6.88 -0.53 -6.58
N LEU A 69 -6.82 -0.41 -7.91
CA LEU A 69 -6.23 -1.44 -8.77
C LEU A 69 -4.74 -1.66 -8.45
N GLY A 70 -3.98 -0.59 -8.23
CA GLY A 70 -2.59 -0.64 -7.78
C GLY A 70 -2.43 -1.39 -6.46
N MET A 71 -3.28 -1.10 -5.48
CA MET A 71 -3.31 -1.76 -4.18
C MET A 71 -3.57 -3.27 -4.29
N PHE A 72 -4.55 -3.69 -5.08
CA PHE A 72 -4.81 -5.13 -5.27
C PHE A 72 -3.71 -5.82 -6.08
N TYR A 73 -3.07 -5.14 -7.03
CA TYR A 73 -1.87 -5.70 -7.67
C TYR A 73 -0.69 -5.83 -6.72
N LEU A 74 -0.53 -4.90 -5.78
CA LEU A 74 0.49 -5.01 -4.74
C LEU A 74 0.22 -6.20 -3.81
N ASN A 75 -1.03 -6.41 -3.38
CA ASN A 75 -1.43 -7.60 -2.61
C ASN A 75 -1.06 -8.91 -3.34
N LEU A 76 -1.34 -8.95 -4.64
CA LEU A 76 -1.04 -10.08 -5.51
C LEU A 76 0.45 -10.20 -5.87
N LYS A 77 1.33 -9.34 -5.32
CA LYS A 77 2.77 -9.26 -5.60
C LYS A 77 3.09 -9.02 -7.09
N LEU A 78 2.13 -8.47 -7.84
CA LEU A 78 2.27 -8.07 -9.23
C LEU A 78 2.85 -6.65 -9.30
N TYR A 79 4.06 -6.48 -8.76
CA TYR A 79 4.65 -5.17 -8.49
C TYR A 79 4.74 -4.26 -9.71
N ASP A 80 5.05 -4.78 -10.90
CA ASP A 80 5.15 -3.97 -12.12
C ASP A 80 3.79 -3.39 -12.54
N LEU A 81 2.71 -4.15 -12.32
CA LEU A 81 1.36 -3.66 -12.56
C LEU A 81 0.94 -2.66 -11.47
N ALA A 82 1.30 -2.91 -10.20
CA ALA A 82 1.04 -1.98 -9.10
C ALA A 82 1.70 -0.62 -9.36
N ILE A 83 3.01 -0.63 -9.66
CA ILE A 83 3.81 0.56 -9.99
C ILE A 83 3.19 1.37 -11.12
N LYS A 84 2.75 0.72 -12.21
CA LYS A 84 2.13 1.41 -13.34
C LYS A 84 0.81 2.09 -12.97
N ASN A 85 0.00 1.45 -12.12
CA ASN A 85 -1.27 2.02 -11.69
C ASN A 85 -1.06 3.15 -10.68
N PHE A 86 -0.11 3.04 -9.76
CA PHE A 86 0.24 4.13 -8.85
C PHE A 86 0.82 5.34 -9.61
N GLU A 87 1.65 5.12 -10.62
CA GLU A 87 2.15 6.20 -11.49
C GLU A 87 1.02 6.96 -12.20
N ALA A 88 0.00 6.25 -12.67
CA ALA A 88 -1.18 6.89 -13.24
C ALA A 88 -2.03 7.58 -12.15
N ALA A 89 -2.20 6.95 -10.98
CA ALA A 89 -2.98 7.48 -9.86
C ALA A 89 -2.41 8.79 -9.32
N ILE A 90 -1.09 8.93 -9.14
CA ILE A 90 -0.48 10.21 -8.68
C ILE A 90 -0.75 11.38 -9.65
N THR A 91 -1.05 11.09 -10.92
CA THR A 91 -1.39 12.13 -11.90
C THR A 91 -2.82 12.64 -11.69
N GLN A 92 -3.72 11.78 -11.19
CA GLN A 92 -5.14 12.11 -10.97
C GLN A 92 -5.41 12.55 -9.51
N LEU A 93 -4.63 12.03 -8.56
CA LEU A 93 -4.71 12.29 -7.13
C LEU A 93 -3.38 12.87 -6.60
N PRO A 94 -2.96 14.06 -7.06
CA PRO A 94 -1.66 14.63 -6.70
C PRO A 94 -1.53 14.96 -5.21
N ASP A 95 -2.65 15.15 -4.51
CA ASP A 95 -2.71 15.53 -3.09
C ASP A 95 -3.01 14.34 -2.17
N GLU A 96 -3.17 13.11 -2.71
CA GLU A 96 -3.45 11.92 -1.91
C GLU A 96 -2.13 11.26 -1.46
N ALA A 97 -1.76 11.50 -0.20
CA ALA A 97 -0.50 11.04 0.40
C ALA A 97 -0.32 9.52 0.34
N ASP A 98 -1.41 8.76 0.54
CA ASP A 98 -1.37 7.29 0.55
C ASP A 98 -0.87 6.73 -0.79
N VAL A 99 -1.22 7.36 -1.93
CA VAL A 99 -0.78 6.89 -3.26
C VAL A 99 0.74 6.90 -3.36
N TYR A 100 1.41 7.95 -2.87
CA TYR A 100 2.87 8.05 -2.86
C TYR A 100 3.51 7.01 -1.95
N TYR A 101 2.93 6.78 -0.76
CA TYR A 101 3.41 5.75 0.16
C TYR A 101 3.32 4.34 -0.43
N TYR A 102 2.18 3.94 -0.99
CA TYR A 102 2.04 2.61 -1.58
C TYR A 102 2.83 2.47 -2.88
N TYR A 103 3.06 3.57 -3.60
CA TYR A 103 4.02 3.58 -4.69
C TYR A 103 5.43 3.27 -4.17
N ALA A 104 5.93 4.01 -3.18
CA ALA A 104 7.21 3.75 -2.52
C ALA A 104 7.31 2.29 -2.03
N LEU A 105 6.29 1.77 -1.35
CA LEU A 105 6.24 0.39 -0.88
C LEU A 105 6.32 -0.63 -2.03
N SER A 106 5.64 -0.38 -3.16
CA SER A 106 5.66 -1.26 -4.32
C SER A 106 7.04 -1.35 -4.99
N LEU A 107 7.84 -0.29 -4.93
CA LEU A 107 9.22 -0.28 -5.45
C LEU A 107 10.16 -1.19 -4.64
N ILE A 108 9.84 -1.46 -3.37
CA ILE A 108 10.61 -2.40 -2.52
C ILE A 108 10.41 -3.84 -2.95
N ARG A 109 9.26 -4.16 -3.55
CA ARG A 109 8.94 -5.49 -4.12
C ARG A 109 9.05 -6.65 -3.12
N GLY A 110 8.73 -6.41 -1.84
CA GLY A 110 8.86 -7.45 -0.81
C GLY A 110 10.30 -7.82 -0.46
N LYS A 111 11.28 -7.00 -0.86
CA LYS A 111 12.70 -7.26 -0.61
C LYS A 111 13.19 -6.56 0.65
N ARG A 112 14.41 -6.91 1.04
CA ARG A 112 15.16 -6.21 2.07
C ARG A 112 15.78 -4.93 1.47
N PRO A 113 15.56 -3.74 2.05
CA PRO A 113 16.14 -2.50 1.54
C PRO A 113 17.65 -2.53 1.37
N LYS A 114 18.40 -3.13 2.31
CA LYS A 114 19.87 -3.22 2.26
C LYS A 114 20.45 -3.66 0.91
N SER A 115 19.78 -4.58 0.19
CA SER A 115 20.27 -5.17 -1.06
C SER A 115 19.75 -4.48 -2.33
N MET A 116 18.99 -3.39 -2.19
CA MET A 116 18.50 -2.61 -3.32
C MET A 116 19.61 -1.71 -3.89
N ASN A 117 19.38 -1.12 -5.07
CA ASN A 117 20.32 -0.15 -5.64
C ASN A 117 19.95 1.27 -5.20
N LEU A 118 20.93 2.18 -5.22
CA LEU A 118 20.77 3.56 -4.73
C LEU A 118 19.71 4.34 -5.53
N LYS A 119 19.54 4.06 -6.82
CA LYS A 119 18.56 4.76 -7.66
C LYS A 119 17.13 4.46 -7.19
N ASP A 120 16.84 3.19 -6.92
CA ASP A 120 15.53 2.77 -6.43
C ASP A 120 15.28 3.33 -5.01
N ILE A 121 16.30 3.32 -4.14
CA ILE A 121 16.20 3.89 -2.80
C ILE A 121 15.88 5.39 -2.84
N ARG A 122 16.58 6.16 -3.66
CA ARG A 122 16.30 7.60 -3.78
C ARG A 122 14.89 7.88 -4.29
N ARG A 123 14.41 7.07 -5.24
CA ARG A 123 13.03 7.18 -5.73
C ARG A 123 12.00 6.87 -4.64
N ILE A 124 12.28 5.88 -3.79
CA ILE A 124 11.44 5.57 -2.62
C ILE A 124 11.43 6.75 -1.64
N GLU A 125 12.60 7.30 -1.33
CA GLU A 125 12.73 8.47 -0.44
C GLU A 125 11.99 9.70 -0.99
N GLU A 126 12.07 9.97 -2.30
CA GLU A 126 11.32 11.04 -2.96
C GLU A 126 9.82 10.93 -2.70
N TYR A 127 9.23 9.75 -2.96
CA TYR A 127 7.80 9.54 -2.74
C TYR A 127 7.41 9.54 -1.26
N LEU A 128 8.25 9.00 -0.37
CA LEU A 128 8.01 9.09 1.08
C LEU A 128 8.04 10.53 1.57
N ASN A 129 8.98 11.34 1.10
CA ASN A 129 9.05 12.75 1.45
C ASN A 129 7.81 13.50 0.97
N THR A 130 7.29 13.20 -0.22
CA THR A 130 6.01 13.76 -0.69
C THR A 130 4.85 13.31 0.19
N ALA A 131 4.76 12.03 0.55
CA ALA A 131 3.71 11.52 1.44
C ALA A 131 3.72 12.25 2.80
N MET A 132 4.90 12.39 3.43
CA MET A 132 5.09 13.10 4.71
C MET A 132 4.82 14.61 4.62
N GLN A 133 4.91 15.22 3.44
CA GLN A 133 4.56 16.63 3.23
C GLN A 133 3.06 16.85 3.11
N LEU A 134 2.35 15.87 2.56
CA LEU A 134 0.91 15.94 2.33
C LEU A 134 0.12 15.55 3.59
N ASP A 135 0.63 14.58 4.36
CA ASP A 135 -0.07 14.03 5.51
C ASP A 135 0.90 13.43 6.55
N ASP A 136 0.49 13.41 7.82
CA ASP A 136 1.34 13.08 8.99
C ASP A 136 0.93 11.73 9.59
N LYS A 137 1.16 10.64 8.85
CA LYS A 137 0.85 9.27 9.28
C LYS A 137 2.09 8.47 9.66
N GLU A 138 2.01 7.73 10.76
CA GLU A 138 3.15 6.99 11.34
C GLU A 138 3.81 6.02 10.35
N LYS A 139 3.01 5.39 9.46
CA LYS A 139 3.50 4.41 8.47
C LYS A 139 4.53 5.00 7.50
N TYR A 140 4.43 6.29 7.18
CA TYR A 140 5.38 6.97 6.29
C TYR A 140 6.75 7.08 6.93
N PHE A 141 6.77 7.55 8.19
CA PHE A 141 7.99 7.70 8.97
C PHE A 141 8.63 6.36 9.30
N TYR A 142 7.84 5.34 9.65
CA TYR A 142 8.39 4.00 9.88
C TYR A 142 9.03 3.42 8.63
N LEU A 143 8.40 3.55 7.46
CA LEU A 143 9.03 3.09 6.22
C LEU A 143 10.31 3.88 5.91
N ALA A 144 10.31 5.19 6.10
CA ALA A 144 11.51 6.02 5.96
C ALA A 144 12.61 5.60 6.94
N ALA A 145 12.29 5.29 8.20
CA ALA A 145 13.23 4.83 9.22
C ALA A 145 13.85 3.47 8.84
N ILE A 146 13.04 2.54 8.30
CA ILE A 146 13.53 1.26 7.80
C ILE A 146 14.54 1.46 6.65
N ILE A 147 14.24 2.34 5.69
CA ILE A 147 15.17 2.66 4.58
C ILE A 147 16.44 3.31 5.13
N ASN A 148 16.30 4.31 5.99
CA ASN A 148 17.41 5.06 6.58
C ASN A 148 18.36 4.12 7.37
N TYR A 149 17.82 3.21 8.17
CA TYR A 149 18.61 2.24 8.94
C TYR A 149 19.18 1.09 8.07
N ASP A 150 18.31 0.33 7.40
CA ASP A 150 18.71 -0.92 6.74
C ASP A 150 19.48 -0.69 5.43
N TYR A 151 19.19 0.40 4.71
CA TYR A 151 19.97 0.75 3.52
C TYR A 151 21.22 1.56 3.86
N TYR A 152 21.12 2.67 4.60
CA TYR A 152 22.29 3.54 4.80
C TYR A 152 23.19 3.07 5.94
N ALA A 153 22.67 2.99 7.17
CA ALA A 153 23.48 2.67 8.33
C ALA A 153 24.11 1.27 8.22
N CYS A 154 23.32 0.27 7.83
CA CYS A 154 23.76 -1.11 7.65
C CYS A 154 24.77 -1.33 6.50
N ASN A 155 24.81 -0.44 5.50
CA ASN A 155 25.84 -0.46 4.44
C ASN A 155 27.03 0.48 4.75
N GLY A 156 27.06 1.13 5.92
CA GLY A 156 28.13 2.07 6.29
C GLY A 156 28.13 3.35 5.46
N LEU A 157 26.99 3.70 4.85
CA LEU A 157 26.82 4.93 4.08
C LEU A 157 26.54 6.11 5.02
N LYS A 158 26.73 7.34 4.51
CA LYS A 158 26.29 8.54 5.21
C LYS A 158 24.77 8.49 5.35
N VAL A 159 24.29 8.48 6.60
CA VAL A 159 22.88 8.46 6.95
C VAL A 159 22.23 9.83 6.64
N PRO A 160 21.16 9.88 5.82
CA PRO A 160 20.39 11.10 5.58
C PRO A 160 19.75 11.65 6.86
N GLN A 161 19.46 12.95 6.87
CA GLN A 161 18.67 13.60 7.93
C GLN A 161 17.23 13.81 7.43
N PRO A 162 16.20 13.66 8.28
CA PRO A 162 16.29 13.13 9.66
C PRO A 162 16.76 11.67 9.67
N ASN A 163 17.51 11.30 10.71
CA ASN A 163 18.02 9.93 10.87
C ASN A 163 16.93 8.98 11.40
N TYR A 164 17.16 7.67 11.34
CA TYR A 164 16.16 6.66 11.72
C TYR A 164 15.63 6.81 13.15
N ASN A 165 16.38 7.34 14.12
CA ASN A 165 15.86 7.57 15.47
C ASN A 165 14.90 8.77 15.53
N GLU A 166 15.21 9.83 14.77
CA GLU A 166 14.33 11.00 14.65
C GLU A 166 13.05 10.61 13.93
N LEU A 167 13.16 9.87 12.82
CA LEU A 167 12.00 9.34 12.10
C LEU A 167 11.12 8.43 12.97
N ILE A 168 11.70 7.59 13.82
CA ILE A 168 10.94 6.79 14.79
C ILE A 168 10.22 7.69 15.80
N SER A 169 10.88 8.75 16.28
CA SER A 169 10.25 9.71 17.19
C SER A 169 9.08 10.44 16.52
N ASP A 170 9.24 10.85 15.26
CA ASP A 170 8.20 11.51 14.49
C ASP A 170 7.01 10.55 14.30
N ALA A 171 7.27 9.29 13.94
CA ALA A 171 6.25 8.25 13.80
C ALA A 171 5.41 8.07 15.07
N GLN A 172 6.02 8.14 16.26
CA GLN A 172 5.32 7.99 17.53
C GLN A 172 4.37 9.15 17.86
N THR A 173 4.58 10.31 17.24
CA THR A 173 3.76 11.52 17.42
C THR A 173 2.74 11.75 16.30
N ALA A 174 2.92 11.08 15.17
CA ALA A 174 2.06 11.14 13.99
C ALA A 174 0.69 10.45 14.19
N GLU A 175 -0.19 10.59 13.21
CA GLU A 175 -1.48 9.88 13.16
C GLU A 175 -1.26 8.36 13.09
N LYS A 176 -1.94 7.64 14.00
CA LYS A 176 -1.77 6.19 14.17
C LYS A 176 -2.71 5.39 13.28
N GLU A 177 -2.14 4.43 12.56
CA GLU A 177 -2.83 3.46 11.70
C GLU A 177 -2.27 2.05 11.96
N PRO A 178 -2.56 1.42 13.12
CA PRO A 178 -1.93 0.15 13.51
C PRO A 178 -2.19 -0.98 12.50
N ASP A 179 -3.35 -1.00 11.84
CA ASP A 179 -3.68 -1.95 10.77
C ASP A 179 -2.67 -1.86 9.58
N GLU A 180 -2.07 -0.69 9.34
CA GLU A 180 -1.10 -0.44 8.26
C GLU A 180 0.33 -0.86 8.65
N LEU A 181 0.66 -0.91 9.94
CA LEU A 181 1.97 -1.38 10.40
C LEU A 181 2.13 -2.88 10.16
N ASP A 182 1.06 -3.66 10.35
CA ASP A 182 1.02 -5.08 9.95
C ASP A 182 1.25 -5.26 8.45
N VAL A 183 0.68 -4.36 7.64
CA VAL A 183 0.86 -4.36 6.19
C VAL A 183 2.31 -4.05 5.83
N LEU A 184 2.91 -3.04 6.47
CA LEU A 184 4.30 -2.66 6.29
C LEU A 184 5.25 -3.83 6.58
N VAL A 185 5.11 -4.46 7.75
CA VAL A 185 5.96 -5.59 8.18
C VAL A 185 5.81 -6.81 7.27
N LYS A 186 4.62 -7.04 6.69
CA LYS A 186 4.41 -8.13 5.71
C LYS A 186 5.03 -7.84 4.34
N ASN A 187 5.20 -6.57 3.98
CA ASN A 187 5.65 -6.15 2.64
C ASN A 187 7.10 -5.68 2.58
N VAL A 188 7.80 -5.59 3.72
CA VAL A 188 9.23 -5.22 3.79
C VAL A 188 9.98 -6.19 4.68
N ILE A 189 11.11 -6.70 4.21
CA ILE A 189 11.94 -7.59 5.03
C ILE A 189 12.77 -6.74 6.00
N ILE A 190 12.34 -6.70 7.26
CA ILE A 190 13.03 -6.05 8.38
C ILE A 190 13.82 -7.13 9.14
N ARG A 191 15.13 -6.93 9.31
CA ARG A 191 16.04 -7.91 9.95
C ARG A 191 16.46 -7.52 11.37
N ASP A 192 16.16 -6.28 11.76
CA ASP A 192 16.54 -5.74 13.05
C ASP A 192 15.39 -5.94 14.04
N ASP A 193 15.62 -6.75 15.07
CA ASP A 193 14.58 -7.14 16.02
C ASP A 193 14.12 -5.95 16.87
N GLN A 194 15.01 -4.99 17.16
CA GLN A 194 14.66 -3.78 17.91
C GLN A 194 13.72 -2.90 17.09
N LEU A 195 14.09 -2.59 15.84
CA LEU A 195 13.24 -1.80 14.94
C LEU A 195 11.90 -2.48 14.69
N LEU A 196 11.91 -3.81 14.48
CA LEU A 196 10.67 -4.58 14.30
C LEU A 196 9.78 -4.49 15.55
N SER A 197 10.34 -4.64 16.75
CA SER A 197 9.58 -4.51 18.00
C SER A 197 9.01 -3.10 18.19
N ILE A 198 9.73 -2.06 17.77
CA ILE A 198 9.24 -0.68 17.86
C ILE A 198 8.02 -0.49 16.95
N ILE A 199 8.05 -1.01 15.73
CA ILE A 199 6.94 -0.91 14.77
C ILE A 199 5.71 -1.71 15.22
N GLN A 200 5.91 -2.78 15.99
CA GLN A 200 4.83 -3.67 16.44
C GLN A 200 4.21 -3.30 17.80
N ASN A 201 4.71 -2.27 18.48
CA ASN A 201 4.27 -1.82 19.81
C ASN A 201 3.47 -0.52 19.73
#